data_AF-A0A4R6STM1-F1
#
_entry.id   AF-A0A4R6STM1-F1
#
_cell.length_a   1.000
_cell.length_b   1.000
_cell.length_c   1.000
_cell.angle_alpha   90.00
_cell.angle_beta   90.00
_cell.angle_gamma   90.00
#
_symmetry.space_group_name_H-M   'P 1'
#
loop_
_entity.id
_entity.type
_entity.pdbx_description
1 polymer ?
#
loop_
_entity_poly.entity_id
_entity_poly.type
_entity_poly.pdbx_seq_one_letter_code
_entity_poly.pdbx_strand_id
1 'polypeptide(L)'
;MLVSCKKHNNDPEPPEQATHVVTGKLYGKDFTFASGKASREIIDFQEEGFEIFLSSAKADGCASPDENFHVIIRTPRKVGKFPDYYAILADPASSDYAMFTDGNVFEVTSISGNTIKGYLKVTDPERNSAIEGTFEATICN
;
A
#
# COMPACT_ATOMS: atom_id res chain seq x y z
N MET A 1 26.19 -35.69 -5.86
CA MET A 1 26.85 -34.37 -6.02
C MET A 1 25.76 -33.34 -6.23
N LEU A 2 25.48 -32.53 -5.21
CA LEU A 2 24.53 -31.42 -5.27
C LEU A 2 25.33 -30.17 -5.66
N VAL A 3 25.10 -29.64 -6.86
CA VAL A 3 25.69 -28.38 -7.32
C VAL A 3 24.87 -27.25 -6.71
N SER A 4 25.45 -26.56 -5.72
CA SER A 4 24.88 -25.40 -5.04
C SER A 4 25.13 -24.15 -5.88
N CYS A 5 24.07 -23.56 -6.43
CA CYS A 5 24.14 -22.25 -7.08
C CYS A 5 24.22 -21.15 -6.01
N LYS A 6 25.43 -20.62 -5.77
CA LYS A 6 25.59 -19.33 -5.09
C LYS A 6 25.33 -18.21 -6.09
N LYS A 7 24.20 -17.52 -5.97
CA LYS A 7 24.01 -16.19 -6.56
C LYS A 7 24.17 -15.16 -5.45
N HIS A 8 25.27 -14.42 -5.51
CA HIS A 8 25.45 -13.17 -4.78
C HIS A 8 24.58 -12.13 -5.48
N ASN A 9 23.41 -11.81 -4.91
CA ASN A 9 22.68 -10.59 -5.26
C ASN A 9 22.92 -9.60 -4.12
N ASN A 10 23.71 -8.55 -4.40
CA ASN A 10 23.81 -7.34 -3.57
C ASN A 10 22.62 -6.41 -3.87
N ASP A 11 21.42 -6.97 -4.01
CA ASP A 11 20.22 -6.14 -3.95
C ASP A 11 20.02 -5.78 -2.47
N PRO A 12 19.64 -4.54 -2.12
CA PRO A 12 19.26 -4.24 -0.75
C PRO A 12 18.15 -5.21 -0.37
N GLU A 13 18.50 -6.14 0.52
CA GLU A 13 17.57 -7.08 1.13
C GLU A 13 16.41 -6.23 1.66
N PRO A 14 15.14 -6.53 1.32
CA PRO A 14 14.02 -5.81 1.90
C PRO A 14 14.23 -5.80 3.42
N PRO A 15 14.14 -4.65 4.10
CA PRO A 15 14.20 -4.64 5.55
C PRO A 15 13.23 -5.71 6.05
N GLU A 16 13.64 -6.54 7.02
CA GLU A 16 12.77 -7.55 7.67
C GLU A 16 11.35 -6.99 7.70
N GLN A 17 10.46 -7.50 6.83
CA GLN A 17 9.23 -6.80 6.48
C GLN A 17 8.52 -6.42 7.77
N ALA A 18 8.29 -5.12 7.95
CA ALA A 18 7.68 -4.56 9.14
C ALA A 18 6.48 -5.42 9.58
N THR A 19 6.57 -6.08 10.73
CA THR A 19 5.48 -6.94 11.23
C THR A 19 4.34 -6.13 11.86
N HIS A 20 4.48 -4.81 11.91
CA HIS A 20 3.47 -3.89 12.43
C HIS A 20 2.54 -3.39 11.33
N VAL A 21 1.33 -3.02 11.72
CA VAL A 21 0.35 -2.37 10.85
C VAL A 21 0.85 -1.02 10.37
N VAL A 22 0.42 -0.56 9.18
CA VAL A 22 0.78 0.77 8.66
C VAL A 22 0.46 1.86 9.70
N THR A 23 1.48 2.58 10.14
CA THR A 23 1.35 3.67 11.13
C THR A 23 2.32 4.79 10.80
N GLY A 24 2.07 5.98 11.36
CA GLY A 24 2.99 7.11 11.28
C GLY A 24 2.26 8.45 11.26
N LYS A 25 2.80 9.40 10.50
CA LYS A 25 2.24 10.74 10.30
C LYS A 25 1.65 10.90 8.91
N LEU A 26 0.47 11.50 8.83
CA LEU A 26 -0.22 11.87 7.61
C LEU A 26 -0.65 13.33 7.73
N TYR A 27 -0.08 14.22 6.91
CA TYR A 27 -0.26 15.67 7.03
C TYR A 27 -0.02 16.18 8.46
N GLY A 28 1.02 15.64 9.13
CA GLY A 28 1.38 15.95 10.51
C GLY A 28 0.48 15.34 11.59
N LYS A 29 -0.61 14.67 11.24
CA LYS A 29 -1.52 13.98 12.17
C LYS A 29 -1.13 12.51 12.33
N ASP A 30 -1.38 11.94 13.50
CA ASP A 30 -1.15 10.51 13.69
C ASP A 30 -2.13 9.68 12.86
N PHE A 31 -1.59 8.71 12.13
CA PHE A 31 -2.33 7.73 11.36
C PHE A 31 -1.97 6.34 11.86
N THR A 32 -2.97 5.49 12.07
CA THR A 32 -2.78 4.07 12.33
C THR A 32 -3.84 3.30 11.57
N PHE A 33 -3.39 2.40 10.70
CA PHE A 33 -4.25 1.56 9.90
C PHE A 33 -5.13 0.66 10.77
N ALA A 34 -6.42 0.66 10.47
CA ALA A 34 -7.42 -0.15 11.16
C ALA A 34 -8.16 -1.09 10.21
N SER A 35 -8.41 -0.68 8.96
CA SER A 35 -9.08 -1.51 7.96
C SER A 35 -8.74 -1.09 6.53
N GLY A 36 -8.77 -2.05 5.60
CA GLY A 36 -8.49 -1.80 4.18
C GLY A 36 -9.47 -2.52 3.26
N LYS A 37 -9.73 -1.93 2.11
CA LYS A 37 -10.59 -2.48 1.05
C LYS A 37 -9.87 -2.41 -0.28
N ALA A 38 -10.14 -3.33 -1.17
CA ALA A 38 -9.59 -3.32 -2.52
C ALA A 38 -10.73 -3.53 -3.53
N SER A 39 -10.82 -2.68 -4.54
CA SER A 39 -11.67 -2.90 -5.71
C SER A 39 -10.82 -3.39 -6.86
N ARG A 40 -11.41 -4.23 -7.73
CA ARG A 40 -10.79 -4.55 -9.01
C ARG A 40 -10.93 -3.33 -9.92
N GLU A 41 -9.84 -2.93 -10.55
CA GLU A 41 -9.82 -1.84 -11.53
C GLU A 41 -9.06 -2.32 -12.77
N ILE A 42 -9.39 -1.75 -13.93
CA ILE A 42 -8.52 -1.85 -15.10
C ILE A 42 -7.55 -0.68 -14.99
N ILE A 43 -6.31 -0.98 -14.62
CA ILE A 43 -5.21 -0.01 -14.57
C ILE A 43 -4.63 0.16 -15.98
N ASP A 44 -3.85 1.23 -16.20
CA ASP A 44 -3.29 1.66 -17.48
C ASP A 44 -2.99 0.54 -18.49
N PHE A 45 -3.28 0.79 -19.77
CA PHE A 45 -3.05 -0.16 -20.88
C PHE A 45 -3.78 -1.50 -20.76
N GLN A 46 -4.94 -1.54 -20.09
CA GLN A 46 -5.82 -2.72 -19.96
C GLN A 46 -5.29 -3.83 -19.04
N GLU A 47 -4.32 -3.54 -18.16
CA GLU A 47 -3.91 -4.52 -17.16
C GLU A 47 -4.95 -4.60 -16.03
N GLU A 48 -5.32 -5.81 -15.60
CA GLU A 48 -6.15 -5.96 -14.39
C GLU A 48 -5.32 -5.58 -13.15
N GLY A 49 -5.88 -4.71 -12.33
CA GLY A 49 -5.26 -4.22 -11.11
C GLY A 49 -6.21 -4.16 -9.93
N PHE A 50 -5.68 -3.63 -8.85
CA PHE A 50 -6.42 -3.27 -7.65
C PHE A 50 -6.24 -1.79 -7.35
N GLU A 51 -7.34 -1.16 -6.95
CA GLU A 51 -7.31 0.09 -6.20
C GLU A 51 -7.59 -0.25 -4.73
N ILE A 52 -6.59 -0.03 -3.89
CA ILE A 52 -6.59 -0.42 -2.47
C ILE A 52 -6.72 0.85 -1.64
N PHE A 53 -7.72 0.89 -0.78
CA PHE A 53 -7.99 1.98 0.14
C PHE A 53 -7.66 1.54 1.56
N LEU A 54 -6.85 2.31 2.28
CA LEU A 54 -6.52 2.10 3.69
C LEU A 54 -7.15 3.19 4.56
N SER A 55 -7.76 2.78 5.67
CA SER A 55 -8.44 3.67 6.61
C SER A 55 -7.89 3.52 8.03
N SER A 56 -7.92 4.63 8.78
CA SER A 56 -7.71 4.65 10.23
C SER A 56 -8.96 4.29 11.03
N ALA A 57 -10.13 4.25 10.39
CA ALA A 57 -11.36 3.77 10.99
C ALA A 57 -11.56 2.28 10.69
N LYS A 58 -12.33 1.60 11.56
CA LYS A 58 -12.84 0.27 11.24
C LYS A 58 -14.03 0.42 10.30
N ALA A 59 -13.88 -0.02 9.06
CA ALA A 59 -14.94 -0.06 8.08
C ALA A 59 -15.27 -1.52 7.75
N ASP A 60 -16.47 -1.96 8.13
CA ASP A 60 -16.93 -3.31 7.81
C ASP A 60 -17.52 -3.39 6.40
N GLY A 61 -17.25 -4.50 5.70
CA GLY A 61 -17.87 -4.84 4.42
C GLY A 61 -17.41 -4.01 3.22
N CYS A 62 -18.15 -4.12 2.11
CA CYS A 62 -17.77 -3.55 0.80
C CYS A 62 -18.50 -2.25 0.44
N ALA A 63 -18.97 -1.50 1.44
CA ALA A 63 -19.44 -0.14 1.22
C ALA A 63 -18.33 0.75 0.66
N SER A 64 -18.70 1.73 -0.17
CA SER A 64 -17.80 2.69 -0.81
C SER A 64 -16.82 3.32 0.19
N PRO A 65 -15.60 3.66 -0.24
CA PRO A 65 -14.67 4.43 0.58
C PRO A 65 -15.34 5.72 1.09
N ASP A 66 -15.27 5.96 2.40
CA ASP A 66 -15.71 7.19 3.05
C ASP A 66 -14.54 8.16 3.31
N GLU A 67 -14.82 9.26 4.01
CA GLU A 67 -13.85 10.30 4.34
C GLU A 67 -12.65 9.81 5.18
N ASN A 68 -12.71 8.61 5.77
CA ASN A 68 -11.62 8.05 6.58
C ASN A 68 -10.59 7.28 5.76
N PHE A 69 -10.77 7.16 4.44
CA PHE A 69 -9.81 6.51 3.57
C PHE A 69 -8.81 7.55 3.05
N HIS A 70 -7.63 7.56 3.67
CA HIS A 70 -6.63 8.59 3.42
C HIS A 70 -5.42 8.08 2.64
N VAL A 71 -5.34 6.78 2.38
CA VAL A 71 -4.28 6.17 1.57
C VAL A 71 -4.93 5.34 0.47
N ILE A 72 -4.64 5.67 -0.78
CA ILE A 72 -5.10 4.95 -1.96
C ILE A 72 -3.88 4.38 -2.66
N ILE A 73 -3.91 3.11 -3.06
CA ILE A 73 -2.80 2.47 -3.73
C ILE A 73 -3.31 1.79 -4.99
N ARG A 74 -2.70 2.09 -6.13
CA ARG A 74 -3.01 1.39 -7.39
C ARG A 74 -1.90 0.42 -7.71
N THR A 75 -2.24 -0.80 -8.07
CA THR A 75 -1.24 -1.86 -8.32
C THR A 75 -1.76 -2.91 -9.28
N PRO A 76 -0.87 -3.62 -10.00
CA PRO A 76 -1.25 -4.82 -10.73
C PRO A 76 -1.81 -5.91 -9.83
N ARG A 77 -2.61 -6.79 -10.43
CA ARG A 77 -3.09 -8.03 -9.81
C ARG A 77 -2.00 -9.11 -9.75
N LYS A 78 -0.82 -8.78 -9.20
CA LYS A 78 0.28 -9.72 -9.00
C LYS A 78 1.07 -9.39 -7.73
N VAL A 79 1.75 -10.40 -7.18
CA VAL A 79 2.67 -10.25 -6.04
C VAL A 79 3.98 -9.65 -6.55
N GLY A 80 4.53 -8.67 -5.84
CA GLY A 80 5.79 -8.03 -6.19
C GLY A 80 5.90 -6.58 -5.72
N LYS A 81 7.05 -5.97 -6.02
CA LYS A 81 7.32 -4.54 -5.86
C LYS A 81 7.10 -3.83 -7.17
N PHE A 82 6.44 -2.69 -7.13
CA PHE A 82 6.00 -1.97 -8.32
C PHE A 82 6.43 -0.50 -8.24
N PRO A 83 7.62 -0.16 -8.77
CA PRO A 83 8.14 1.21 -8.69
C PRO A 83 7.35 2.19 -9.57
N ASP A 84 6.71 1.71 -10.65
CA ASP A 84 5.97 2.57 -11.58
C ASP A 84 4.54 2.88 -11.10
N TYR A 85 4.14 2.35 -9.95
CA TYR A 85 2.79 2.47 -9.40
C TYR A 85 2.78 3.34 -8.16
N TYR A 86 1.66 3.98 -7.91
CA TYR A 86 1.61 5.07 -6.95
C TYR A 86 0.71 4.79 -5.75
N ALA A 87 1.10 5.43 -4.64
CA ALA A 87 0.21 5.68 -3.51
C ALA A 87 -0.24 7.15 -3.56
N ILE A 88 -1.51 7.40 -3.22
CA ILE A 88 -2.05 8.73 -2.95
C ILE A 88 -2.24 8.83 -1.44
N LEU A 89 -1.70 9.88 -0.84
CA LEU A 89 -2.01 10.32 0.51
C LEU A 89 -2.97 11.50 0.43
N ALA A 90 -4.16 11.38 1.01
CA ALA A 90 -5.13 12.47 1.11
C ALA A 90 -5.07 13.10 2.51
N ASP A 91 -5.14 14.42 2.59
CA ASP A 91 -5.19 15.15 3.86
C ASP A 91 -6.52 14.88 4.57
N PRO A 92 -6.52 14.36 5.81
CA PRO A 92 -7.74 14.18 6.58
C PRO A 92 -8.51 15.47 6.89
N ALA A 93 -7.90 16.65 6.75
CA ALA A 93 -8.52 17.95 7.04
C ALA A 93 -8.86 18.81 5.82
N SER A 94 -8.48 18.40 4.61
CA SER A 94 -8.68 19.22 3.41
C SER A 94 -8.87 18.34 2.17
N SER A 95 -9.09 18.97 1.01
CA SER A 95 -9.11 18.26 -0.28
C SER A 95 -7.72 18.02 -0.86
N ASP A 96 -6.66 18.39 -0.13
CA ASP A 96 -5.29 18.25 -0.61
C ASP A 96 -4.88 16.79 -0.66
N TYR A 97 -4.11 16.43 -1.68
CA TYR A 97 -3.54 15.10 -1.82
C TYR A 97 -2.13 15.17 -2.40
N ALA A 98 -1.37 14.10 -2.20
CA ALA A 98 -0.05 13.91 -2.78
C ALA A 98 0.04 12.51 -3.38
N MET A 99 0.54 12.44 -4.62
CA MET A 99 0.76 11.21 -5.34
C MET A 99 2.25 10.88 -5.34
N PHE A 100 2.57 9.62 -5.06
CA PHE A 100 3.93 9.16 -4.82
C PHE A 100 4.28 8.04 -5.80
N THR A 101 5.17 8.32 -6.74
CA THR A 101 5.69 7.36 -7.73
C THR A 101 7.14 6.95 -7.45
N ASP A 102 8.00 7.87 -6.98
CA ASP A 102 9.43 7.60 -6.79
C ASP A 102 9.85 7.61 -5.31
N GLY A 103 10.83 6.76 -4.96
CA GLY A 103 11.47 6.71 -3.63
C GLY A 103 10.63 6.08 -2.50
N ASN A 104 9.36 5.77 -2.76
CA ASN A 104 8.45 5.12 -1.84
C ASN A 104 8.33 3.63 -2.17
N VAL A 105 8.14 2.78 -1.15
CA VAL A 105 8.07 1.33 -1.35
C VAL A 105 6.63 0.89 -1.21
N PHE A 106 6.10 0.32 -2.28
CA PHE A 106 4.87 -0.45 -2.27
C PHE A 106 5.15 -1.88 -2.75
N GLU A 107 4.70 -2.84 -1.96
CA GLU A 107 4.86 -4.26 -2.25
C GLU A 107 3.58 -5.02 -1.96
N VAL A 108 3.05 -5.73 -2.95
CA VAL A 108 2.03 -6.75 -2.73
C VAL A 108 2.74 -8.03 -2.34
N THR A 109 2.51 -8.51 -1.12
CA THR A 109 3.18 -9.70 -0.57
C THR A 109 2.33 -10.97 -0.72
N SER A 110 1.00 -10.83 -0.75
CA SER A 110 0.11 -11.97 -1.03
C SER A 110 -1.24 -11.53 -1.58
N ILE A 111 -1.82 -12.37 -2.44
CA ILE A 111 -3.20 -12.28 -2.90
C ILE A 111 -3.79 -13.67 -2.71
N SER A 112 -4.80 -13.82 -1.84
CA SER A 112 -5.42 -15.11 -1.53
C SER A 112 -6.90 -14.92 -1.24
N GLY A 113 -7.76 -15.66 -1.97
CA GLY A 113 -9.21 -15.55 -1.82
C GLY A 113 -9.70 -14.11 -2.05
N ASN A 114 -10.32 -13.53 -1.05
CA ASN A 114 -10.80 -12.15 -1.03
C ASN A 114 -9.86 -11.22 -0.23
N THR A 115 -8.58 -11.55 -0.12
CA THR A 115 -7.62 -10.78 0.70
C THR A 115 -6.39 -10.43 -0.12
N ILE A 116 -5.96 -9.17 -0.01
CA ILE A 116 -4.66 -8.68 -0.46
C ILE A 116 -3.86 -8.22 0.75
N LYS A 117 -2.59 -8.62 0.82
CA LYS A 117 -1.65 -8.14 1.83
C LYS A 117 -0.47 -7.47 1.17
N GLY A 118 0.10 -6.50 1.84
CA GLY A 118 1.27 -5.81 1.35
C GLY A 118 2.00 -5.01 2.40
N TYR A 119 3.03 -4.34 1.94
CA TYR A 119 3.84 -3.40 2.70
C TYR A 119 3.83 -2.05 2.00
N LEU A 120 3.79 -1.00 2.80
CA LEU A 120 3.83 0.38 2.36
C LEU A 120 4.88 1.12 3.18
N LYS A 121 5.71 1.92 2.51
CA LYS A 121 6.56 2.95 3.11
C LYS A 121 6.49 4.19 2.24
N VAL A 122 5.93 5.25 2.81
CA VAL A 122 5.86 6.56 2.16
C VAL A 122 6.50 7.60 3.05
N THR A 123 7.30 8.49 2.47
CA THR A 123 7.88 9.64 3.18
C THR A 123 7.81 10.88 2.32
N ASP A 124 7.17 11.92 2.85
CA ASP A 124 7.04 13.25 2.29
C ASP A 124 7.32 14.31 3.37
N PRO A 125 8.55 14.84 3.43
CA PRO A 125 8.90 15.86 4.41
C PRO A 125 8.18 17.19 4.19
N GLU A 126 7.78 17.52 2.95
CA GLU A 126 7.11 18.80 2.65
C GLU A 126 5.73 18.87 3.29
N ARG A 127 5.04 17.73 3.34
CA ARG A 127 3.70 17.59 3.93
C ARG A 127 3.73 16.96 5.31
N ASN A 128 4.90 16.85 5.95
CA ASN A 128 5.06 16.20 7.26
C ASN A 128 4.36 14.82 7.33
N SER A 129 4.53 14.03 6.27
CA SER A 129 3.91 12.71 6.13
C SER A 129 4.99 11.64 6.08
N ALA A 130 4.89 10.64 6.93
CA ALA A 130 5.76 9.48 6.95
C ALA A 130 4.96 8.32 7.52
N ILE A 131 4.61 7.34 6.68
CA ILE A 131 3.89 6.13 7.10
C ILE A 131 4.64 4.89 6.65
N GLU A 132 4.65 3.87 7.49
CA GLU A 132 5.32 2.61 7.21
C GLU A 132 4.58 1.45 7.88
N GLY A 133 4.54 0.30 7.21
CA GLY A 133 4.09 -0.95 7.82
C GLY A 133 3.42 -1.89 6.82
N THR A 134 2.78 -2.92 7.35
CA THR A 134 2.00 -3.89 6.57
C THR A 134 0.51 -3.61 6.63
N PHE A 135 -0.20 -3.97 5.58
CA PHE A 135 -1.64 -3.86 5.49
C PHE A 135 -2.26 -5.16 5.01
N GLU A 136 -3.53 -5.33 5.35
CA GLU A 136 -4.39 -6.40 4.87
C GLU A 136 -5.72 -5.78 4.46
N ALA A 137 -6.08 -5.89 3.19
CA ALA A 137 -7.31 -5.34 2.64
C ALA A 137 -8.21 -6.43 2.07
N THR A 138 -9.52 -6.24 2.23
CA THR A 138 -10.53 -7.16 1.68
C THR A 138 -10.86 -6.76 0.25
N ILE A 139 -10.71 -7.70 -0.68
CA ILE A 139 -11.11 -7.56 -2.08
C ILE A 139 -12.64 -7.63 -2.15
N CYS A 140 -13.22 -6.52 -2.59
CA CYS A 140 -14.64 -6.37 -2.84
C CYS A 140 -14.96 -6.73 -4.30
N ASN A 141 -16.09 -7.42 -4.48
CA ASN A 141 -16.59 -7.86 -5.80
C ASN A 141 -17.51 -6.81 -6.40
#